data_AF-B7KJF3-F1
#
_entry.id   AF-B7KJF3-F1
#
_cell.length_a   1.000
_cell.length_b   1.000
_cell.length_c   1.000
_cell.angle_alpha   90.00
_cell.angle_beta   90.00
_cell.angle_gamma   90.00
#
_symmetry.space_group_name_H-M   'P 1'
#
loop_
_entity.id
_entity.type
_entity.pdbx_description
1 polymer ?
#
loop_
_entity_poly.entity_id
_entity_poly.type
_entity_poly.pdbx_seq_one_letter_code
_entity_poly.pdbx_strand_id
1 'polypeptide(L)'
;MTLYLTHFDTKLRQDLEVSEPLKNCLAEYLFPDTKFALGEINPDTVKAEDLRAYKGMSLQFASGKRMYFSERPVRDLLYPNASDGAAYGSLPFTPCQKFSEIKRARVLIIDDSTGENNGILLPQVAKKLVGDCHGKMSLLLAEELTGSKNAPIQFRLGIRPQDGCDVYRIAKGTLAPDPRLETLTSGVLQLQGKVKTGYDLILPTSSFKGRKGADSIKPGEYLLDLGIGVKAIASYGKQSLGTQVLVNYPKGVQTDIVPIIETLADRLANAQSDLHALAKHFVQTYQARTITIEEEDLKDFDLSPLDALNKEDAENIQTQERVFYDLLKTDLEHHGQLNSTMA
;
A
#
# COMPACT_ATOMS: atom_id res chain seq x y z
N MET A 1 1.63 19.95 7.37
CA MET A 1 0.52 20.80 6.86
C MET A 1 -0.31 19.89 6.00
N THR A 2 -1.55 19.58 6.41
CA THR A 2 -2.38 18.61 5.71
C THR A 2 -2.89 19.18 4.38
N LEU A 3 -2.65 18.48 3.28
CA LEU A 3 -3.22 18.81 1.98
C LEU A 3 -4.67 18.33 1.93
N TYR A 4 -5.50 19.01 1.14
CA TYR A 4 -6.89 18.62 0.91
C TYR A 4 -7.14 18.49 -0.60
N LEU A 5 -7.80 17.40 -1.00
CA LEU A 5 -8.32 17.21 -2.35
C LEU A 5 -9.77 17.67 -2.40
N THR A 6 -10.07 18.63 -3.26
CA THR A 6 -11.46 18.99 -3.58
C THR A 6 -11.96 18.13 -4.73
N HIS A 7 -13.11 17.49 -4.58
CA HIS A 7 -13.65 16.59 -5.61
C HIS A 7 -14.59 17.34 -6.55
N PHE A 8 -14.61 16.92 -7.82
CA PHE A 8 -15.54 17.42 -8.82
C PHE A 8 -15.95 16.32 -9.80
N ASP A 9 -17.15 16.44 -10.38
CA ASP A 9 -17.59 15.58 -11.47
C ASP A 9 -16.87 15.97 -12.76
N THR A 10 -16.09 15.04 -13.32
CA THR A 10 -15.25 15.31 -14.51
C THR A 10 -16.07 15.71 -15.74
N LYS A 11 -17.29 15.19 -15.89
CA LYS A 11 -18.17 15.41 -17.04
C LYS A 11 -19.00 16.68 -16.87
N LEU A 12 -19.69 16.81 -15.74
CA LEU A 12 -20.56 17.94 -15.43
C LEU A 12 -19.77 19.20 -15.03
N ARG A 13 -18.50 19.04 -14.64
CA ARG A 13 -17.61 20.13 -14.20
C ARG A 13 -18.13 20.85 -12.96
N GLN A 14 -18.83 20.13 -12.09
CA GLN A 14 -19.43 20.65 -10.86
C GLN A 14 -18.66 20.15 -9.65
N ASP A 15 -18.45 21.03 -8.65
CA ASP A 15 -17.91 20.59 -7.36
C ASP A 15 -18.84 19.56 -6.73
N LEU A 16 -18.27 18.55 -6.08
CA LEU A 16 -19.03 17.55 -5.34
C LEU A 16 -19.16 17.91 -3.85
N GLU A 17 -18.64 19.08 -3.44
CA GLU A 17 -18.58 19.52 -2.03
C GLU A 17 -17.88 18.52 -1.08
N VAL A 18 -17.11 17.57 -1.64
CA VAL A 18 -16.28 16.63 -0.90
C VAL A 18 -14.85 17.15 -0.81
N SER A 19 -14.32 17.12 0.41
CA SER A 19 -12.93 17.43 0.70
C SER A 19 -12.26 16.23 1.39
N GLU A 20 -11.31 15.60 0.69
CA GLU A 20 -10.56 14.45 1.21
C GLU A 20 -9.21 14.93 1.78
N PRO A 21 -8.91 14.71 3.07
CA PRO A 21 -7.61 15.05 3.63
C PRO A 21 -6.54 14.06 3.14
N LEU A 22 -5.48 14.58 2.55
CA LEU A 22 -4.27 13.84 2.22
C LEU A 22 -3.25 13.99 3.33
N LYS A 23 -2.98 12.88 4.03
CA LYS A 23 -1.99 12.79 5.10
C LYS A 23 -0.97 11.72 4.79
N ASN A 24 0.26 11.92 5.28
CA ASN A 24 1.34 10.94 5.22
C ASN A 24 1.63 10.46 3.79
N CYS A 25 1.65 11.38 2.83
CA CYS A 25 1.87 11.07 1.42
C CYS A 25 2.98 11.92 0.80
N LEU A 26 3.46 11.49 -0.36
CA LEU A 26 4.54 12.18 -1.07
C LEU A 26 4.11 13.53 -1.64
N ALA A 27 2.83 13.72 -1.97
CA ALA A 27 2.32 15.02 -2.42
C ALA A 27 2.41 16.06 -1.30
N GLU A 28 2.03 15.69 -0.07
CA GLU A 28 2.15 16.54 1.12
C GLU A 28 3.61 16.94 1.37
N TYR A 29 4.54 16.00 1.19
CA TYR A 29 5.97 16.26 1.37
C TYR A 29 6.57 17.07 0.20
N LEU A 30 6.34 16.70 -1.05
CA LEU A 30 7.04 17.30 -2.20
C LEU A 30 6.43 18.64 -2.60
N PHE A 31 5.13 18.83 -2.39
CA PHE A 31 4.38 19.98 -2.90
C PHE A 31 3.40 20.55 -1.84
N PRO A 32 3.88 20.91 -0.64
CA PRO A 32 3.02 21.32 0.49
C PRO A 32 2.15 22.55 0.19
N ASP A 33 2.58 23.42 -0.73
CA ASP A 33 1.89 24.66 -1.09
C ASP A 33 1.04 24.53 -2.37
N THR A 34 0.88 23.32 -2.91
CA THR A 34 0.16 23.10 -4.17
C THR A 34 -1.28 22.69 -3.90
N LYS A 35 -2.23 23.37 -4.53
CA LYS A 35 -3.63 22.93 -4.54
C LYS A 35 -3.85 21.81 -5.54
N PHE A 36 -4.63 20.83 -5.10
CA PHE A 36 -5.03 19.69 -5.90
C PHE A 36 -6.55 19.53 -5.91
N ALA A 37 -7.08 19.10 -7.04
CA ALA A 37 -8.47 18.69 -7.19
C ALA A 37 -8.54 17.27 -7.75
N LEU A 38 -9.55 16.51 -7.36
CA LEU A 38 -9.80 15.17 -7.85
C LEU A 38 -11.03 15.15 -8.76
N GLY A 39 -10.80 14.84 -10.03
CA GLY A 39 -11.86 14.46 -10.96
C GLY A 39 -12.12 12.97 -10.85
N GLU A 40 -13.35 12.59 -10.53
CA GLU A 40 -13.78 11.18 -10.59
C GLU A 40 -14.29 10.87 -12.00
N ILE A 41 -13.91 9.69 -12.51
CA ILE A 41 -14.35 9.26 -13.84
C ILE A 41 -15.26 8.04 -13.75
N ASN A 42 -16.39 8.12 -14.46
CA ASN A 42 -17.11 6.94 -14.92
C ASN A 42 -16.62 6.61 -16.34
N PRO A 43 -15.86 5.50 -16.53
CA PRO A 43 -15.26 5.13 -17.80
C PRO A 43 -16.25 5.04 -18.97
N ASP A 44 -17.52 4.74 -18.69
CA ASP A 44 -18.55 4.55 -19.72
C ASP A 44 -19.05 5.88 -20.29
N THR A 45 -18.78 7.00 -19.61
CA THR A 45 -19.44 8.28 -19.91
C THR A 45 -18.50 9.45 -20.10
N VAL A 46 -17.26 9.36 -19.60
CA VAL A 46 -16.23 10.41 -19.67
C VAL A 46 -15.34 10.18 -20.89
N LYS A 47 -15.13 11.24 -21.69
CA LYS A 47 -14.24 11.23 -22.85
C LYS A 47 -12.96 12.04 -22.58
N ALA A 48 -11.98 11.91 -23.46
CA ALA A 48 -10.71 12.65 -23.33
C ALA A 48 -10.92 14.18 -23.27
N GLU A 49 -11.89 14.72 -24.00
CA GLU A 49 -12.25 16.15 -24.01
C GLU A 49 -12.77 16.67 -22.66
N ASP A 50 -13.28 15.77 -21.80
CA ASP A 50 -13.75 16.08 -20.46
C ASP A 50 -12.59 16.24 -19.47
N LEU A 51 -11.38 15.77 -19.83
CA LEU A 51 -10.16 15.93 -19.03
C LEU A 51 -9.50 17.32 -19.17
N ARG A 52 -10.19 18.27 -19.81
CA ARG A 52 -9.77 19.67 -19.94
C ARG A 52 -9.58 20.36 -18.58
N ALA A 53 -8.92 21.52 -18.58
CA ALA A 53 -8.61 22.28 -17.37
C ALA A 53 -9.85 22.62 -16.52
N TYR A 54 -9.72 22.47 -15.21
CA TYR A 54 -10.77 22.70 -14.20
C TYR A 54 -10.37 23.86 -13.29
N LYS A 55 -11.11 24.97 -13.31
CA LYS A 55 -10.83 26.15 -12.48
C LYS A 55 -9.35 26.61 -12.51
N GLY A 56 -8.75 26.63 -13.70
CA GLY A 56 -7.33 26.97 -13.89
C GLY A 56 -6.33 25.86 -13.55
N MET A 57 -6.79 24.71 -13.05
CA MET A 57 -5.98 23.52 -12.80
C MET A 57 -5.97 22.61 -14.04
N SER A 58 -4.84 21.95 -14.30
CA SER A 58 -4.68 21.00 -15.41
C SER A 58 -4.42 19.59 -14.89
N LEU A 59 -4.80 18.57 -15.67
CA LEU A 59 -4.59 17.17 -15.32
C LEU A 59 -3.10 16.86 -15.21
N GLN A 60 -2.66 16.40 -14.04
CA GLN A 60 -1.28 16.07 -13.74
C GLN A 60 -1.03 14.56 -13.65
N PHE A 61 -1.91 13.84 -12.95
CA PHE A 61 -1.74 12.42 -12.65
C PHE A 61 -3.04 11.63 -12.79
N ALA A 62 -2.93 10.33 -13.03
CA ALA A 62 -4.08 9.41 -13.05
C ALA A 62 -3.82 8.15 -12.21
N SER A 63 -4.89 7.60 -11.62
CA SER A 63 -4.87 6.33 -10.88
C SER A 63 -6.22 5.62 -11.00
N GLY A 64 -6.35 4.72 -11.98
CA GLY A 64 -7.63 4.06 -12.26
C GLY A 64 -8.70 5.10 -12.59
N LYS A 65 -9.72 5.21 -11.74
CA LYS A 65 -10.83 6.17 -11.91
C LYS A 65 -10.56 7.57 -11.31
N ARG A 66 -9.38 7.80 -10.75
CA ARG A 66 -8.99 9.05 -10.06
C ARG A 66 -8.09 9.90 -10.95
N MET A 67 -8.52 11.12 -11.25
CA MET A 67 -7.79 12.08 -12.09
C MET A 67 -7.37 13.29 -11.25
N TYR A 68 -6.06 13.48 -11.03
CA TYR A 68 -5.54 14.53 -10.15
C TYR A 68 -5.16 15.77 -10.95
N PHE A 69 -5.86 16.87 -10.68
CA PHE A 69 -5.61 18.18 -11.26
C PHE A 69 -4.80 19.04 -10.30
N SER A 70 -3.97 19.93 -10.84
CA SER A 70 -3.24 20.92 -10.05
C SER A 70 -3.11 22.25 -10.78
N GLU A 71 -2.98 23.32 -10.00
CA GLU A 71 -2.69 24.67 -10.49
C GLU A 71 -1.26 24.82 -11.03
N ARG A 72 -0.36 23.88 -10.68
CA ARG A 72 1.04 23.86 -11.13
C ARG A 72 1.35 22.60 -11.94
N PRO A 73 2.31 22.65 -12.87
CA PRO A 73 2.74 21.48 -13.65
C PRO A 73 3.62 20.53 -12.81
N VAL A 74 3.15 20.10 -11.65
CA VAL A 74 3.90 19.27 -10.70
C VAL A 74 4.23 17.88 -11.26
N ARG A 75 3.47 17.40 -12.26
CA ARG A 75 3.82 16.19 -12.99
C ARG A 75 5.18 16.36 -13.65
N ASP A 76 5.42 17.44 -14.38
CA ASP A 76 6.66 17.62 -15.16
C ASP A 76 7.90 17.73 -14.27
N LEU A 77 7.71 18.19 -13.03
CA LEU A 77 8.76 18.20 -12.02
C LEU A 77 9.19 16.78 -11.63
N LEU A 78 8.27 15.81 -11.61
CA LEU A 78 8.53 14.42 -11.24
C LEU A 78 8.80 13.50 -12.44
N TYR A 79 7.92 13.59 -13.42
CA TYR A 79 7.73 12.69 -14.56
C TYR A 79 7.71 13.51 -15.84
N PRO A 80 8.86 13.69 -16.51
CA PRO A 80 8.93 14.43 -17.77
C PRO A 80 8.03 13.87 -18.87
N ASN A 81 7.76 12.56 -18.83
CA ASN A 81 6.83 11.90 -19.76
C ASN A 81 5.42 11.83 -19.16
N ALA A 82 4.43 12.28 -19.91
CA ALA A 82 3.03 12.24 -19.49
C ALA A 82 2.53 10.81 -19.18
N SER A 83 3.02 9.80 -19.91
CA SER A 83 2.66 8.40 -19.68
C SER A 83 3.07 7.89 -18.30
N ASP A 84 4.16 8.39 -17.73
CA ASP A 84 4.59 8.04 -16.37
C ASP A 84 3.64 8.67 -15.32
N GLY A 85 3.08 9.85 -15.59
CA GLY A 85 2.02 10.46 -14.77
C GLY A 85 0.71 9.67 -14.77
N ALA A 86 0.45 8.87 -15.81
CA ALA A 86 -0.68 7.95 -15.86
C ALA A 86 -0.36 6.58 -15.23
N ALA A 87 0.82 6.02 -15.51
CA ALA A 87 1.21 4.71 -15.01
C ALA A 87 1.55 4.71 -13.50
N TYR A 88 2.09 5.82 -13.00
CA TYR A 88 2.56 5.97 -11.62
C TYR A 88 1.85 7.10 -10.88
N GLY A 89 0.73 7.59 -11.40
CA GLY A 89 0.04 8.76 -10.85
C GLY A 89 -0.52 8.57 -9.44
N SER A 90 -0.66 7.33 -8.97
CA SER A 90 -1.03 7.05 -7.57
C SER A 90 0.09 7.29 -6.57
N LEU A 91 1.36 7.28 -6.99
CA LEU A 91 2.49 7.29 -6.06
C LEU A 91 2.58 8.55 -5.21
N PRO A 92 2.38 9.77 -5.75
CA PRO A 92 2.39 10.98 -4.93
C PRO A 92 1.29 10.96 -3.85
N PHE A 93 0.12 10.42 -4.16
CA PHE A 93 -1.08 10.57 -3.34
C PHE A 93 -1.37 9.40 -2.41
N THR A 94 -0.68 8.26 -2.57
CA THR A 94 -0.92 7.07 -1.74
C THR A 94 -0.58 7.37 -0.27
N PRO A 95 -1.56 7.31 0.66
CA PRO A 95 -1.29 7.48 2.08
C PRO A 95 -0.43 6.33 2.64
N CYS A 96 0.51 6.69 3.50
CA CYS A 96 1.36 5.78 4.26
C CYS A 96 0.90 5.71 5.73
N GLN A 97 1.17 4.59 6.40
CA GLN A 97 0.88 4.43 7.84
C GLN A 97 1.65 5.48 8.66
N LYS A 98 2.91 5.71 8.28
CA LYS A 98 3.80 6.71 8.85
C LYS A 98 4.58 7.41 7.74
N PHE A 99 4.90 8.68 7.93
CA PHE A 99 5.80 9.42 7.05
C PHE A 99 6.84 10.18 7.88
N SER A 100 8.10 10.05 7.51
CA SER A 100 9.24 10.68 8.19
C SER A 100 10.11 11.45 7.19
N GLU A 101 10.69 12.56 7.62
CA GLU A 101 11.76 13.23 6.87
C GLU A 101 13.10 12.86 7.49
N ILE A 102 14.00 12.30 6.68
CA ILE A 102 15.34 11.92 7.08
C ILE A 102 16.31 12.93 6.49
N LYS A 103 17.06 13.61 7.35
CA LYS A 103 18.05 14.62 6.98
C LYS A 103 19.42 13.98 6.79
N ARG A 104 20.10 14.34 5.71
CA ARG A 104 21.46 13.88 5.37
C ARG A 104 21.59 12.36 5.46
N ALA A 105 20.61 11.64 4.91
CA ALA A 105 20.65 10.20 4.74
C ALA A 105 21.79 9.83 3.79
N ARG A 106 22.67 8.93 4.20
CA ARG A 106 23.72 8.39 3.35
C ARG A 106 23.15 7.20 2.59
N VAL A 107 23.04 7.35 1.28
CA VAL A 107 22.34 6.40 0.41
C VAL A 107 23.32 5.87 -0.63
N LEU A 108 23.43 4.56 -0.76
CA LEU A 108 24.12 3.91 -1.86
C LEU A 108 23.10 3.49 -2.92
N ILE A 109 23.24 4.02 -4.14
CA ILE A 109 22.44 3.62 -5.29
C ILE A 109 23.22 2.57 -6.08
N ILE A 110 22.58 1.44 -6.37
CA ILE A 110 23.17 0.32 -7.11
C ILE A 110 22.31 0.04 -8.35
N ASP A 111 22.93 -0.17 -9.50
CA ASP A 111 22.21 -0.75 -10.64
C ASP A 111 21.92 -2.23 -10.34
N ASP A 112 20.66 -2.59 -10.16
CA ASP A 112 20.26 -3.96 -9.79
C ASP A 112 20.43 -4.98 -10.92
N SER A 113 20.61 -4.54 -12.17
CA SER A 113 20.88 -5.41 -13.30
C SER A 113 22.37 -5.74 -13.45
N THR A 114 23.27 -4.76 -13.22
CA THR A 114 24.71 -4.91 -13.46
C THR A 114 25.55 -5.00 -12.17
N GLY A 115 25.05 -4.47 -11.06
CA GLY A 115 25.80 -4.27 -9.82
C GLY A 115 26.68 -3.01 -9.80
N GLU A 116 26.61 -2.17 -10.84
CA GLU A 116 27.32 -0.89 -10.88
C GLU A 116 26.95 -0.01 -9.67
N ASN A 117 27.95 0.62 -9.06
CA ASN A 117 27.80 1.42 -7.84
C ASN A 117 28.92 2.47 -7.71
N ASN A 118 29.47 2.91 -8.85
CA ASN A 118 30.62 3.83 -8.93
C ASN A 118 31.90 3.32 -8.24
N GLY A 119 32.15 2.00 -8.29
CA GLY A 119 33.40 1.39 -7.81
C GLY A 119 33.53 1.27 -6.29
N ILE A 120 32.47 1.55 -5.52
CA ILE A 120 32.45 1.46 -4.06
C ILE A 120 32.53 0.00 -3.59
N LEU A 121 31.80 -0.88 -4.26
CA LEU A 121 31.76 -2.32 -4.00
C LEU A 121 32.01 -3.09 -5.29
N LEU A 122 32.59 -4.29 -5.17
CA LEU A 122 32.66 -5.23 -6.28
C LEU A 122 31.23 -5.50 -6.81
N PRO A 123 30.97 -5.41 -8.12
CA PRO A 123 29.61 -5.52 -8.68
C PRO A 123 28.85 -6.77 -8.25
N GLN A 124 29.55 -7.91 -8.14
CA GLN A 124 28.94 -9.18 -7.71
C GLN A 124 28.52 -9.20 -6.24
N VAL A 125 29.16 -8.38 -5.40
CA VAL A 125 28.78 -8.18 -4.00
C VAL A 125 27.61 -7.21 -3.94
N ALA A 126 27.71 -6.09 -4.66
CA ALA A 126 26.68 -5.06 -4.72
C ALA A 126 25.33 -5.61 -5.20
N LYS A 127 25.34 -6.43 -6.25
CA LYS A 127 24.13 -7.06 -6.81
C LYS A 127 23.40 -7.97 -5.82
N LYS A 128 24.08 -8.52 -4.81
CA LYS A 128 23.44 -9.32 -3.75
C LYS A 128 22.75 -8.49 -2.67
N LEU A 129 22.99 -7.18 -2.65
CA LEU A 129 22.36 -6.26 -1.69
C LEU A 129 21.02 -5.73 -2.21
N VAL A 130 20.74 -5.85 -3.50
CA VAL A 130 19.55 -5.29 -4.15
C VAL A 130 18.84 -6.29 -5.05
N GLY A 131 17.61 -5.97 -5.43
CA GLY A 131 16.84 -6.65 -6.48
C GLY A 131 15.83 -5.68 -7.10
N ASP A 132 14.94 -6.16 -7.96
CA ASP A 132 13.92 -5.30 -8.59
C ASP A 132 13.04 -4.62 -7.53
N CYS A 133 13.20 -3.30 -7.41
CA CYS A 133 12.57 -2.47 -6.39
C CYS A 133 12.79 -2.98 -4.95
N HIS A 134 13.88 -3.72 -4.69
CA HIS A 134 14.23 -4.25 -3.38
C HIS A 134 15.57 -3.68 -2.92
N GLY A 135 15.55 -2.99 -1.78
CA GLY A 135 16.73 -2.38 -1.16
C GLY A 135 16.91 -2.79 0.30
N LYS A 136 17.91 -2.18 0.94
CA LYS A 136 18.24 -2.39 2.36
C LYS A 136 18.18 -1.09 3.15
N MET A 137 17.89 -1.20 4.44
CA MET A 137 17.98 -0.11 5.40
C MET A 137 18.80 -0.52 6.63
N SER A 138 19.43 0.46 7.29
CA SER A 138 20.15 0.20 8.54
C SER A 138 19.17 -0.23 9.65
N LEU A 139 19.68 -0.92 10.67
CA LEU A 139 18.83 -1.35 11.79
C LEU A 139 18.28 -0.15 12.58
N LEU A 140 19.07 0.92 12.70
CA LEU A 140 18.65 2.17 13.34
C LEU A 140 17.50 2.83 12.59
N LEU A 141 17.59 2.90 11.25
CA LEU A 141 16.50 3.46 10.45
C LEU A 141 15.26 2.56 10.50
N ALA A 142 15.43 1.24 10.51
CA ALA A 142 14.33 0.30 10.67
C ALA A 142 13.58 0.52 11.99
N GLU A 143 14.31 0.65 13.10
CA GLU A 143 13.76 0.93 14.43
C GLU A 143 13.06 2.29 14.47
N GLU A 144 13.64 3.33 13.87
CA GLU A 144 13.00 4.65 13.78
C GLU A 144 11.69 4.62 12.99
N LEU A 145 11.65 3.89 11.88
CA LEU A 145 10.48 3.85 10.99
C LEU A 145 9.37 2.93 11.50
N THR A 146 9.72 1.83 12.16
CA THR A 146 8.76 0.74 12.48
C THR A 146 8.65 0.41 13.96
N GLY A 147 9.54 0.92 14.80
CA GLY A 147 9.69 0.47 16.19
C GLY A 147 10.40 -0.89 16.33
N SER A 148 10.87 -1.48 15.22
CA SER A 148 11.56 -2.77 15.20
C SER A 148 12.79 -2.77 14.30
N LYS A 149 13.88 -3.37 14.76
CA LYS A 149 15.10 -3.55 13.96
C LYS A 149 14.98 -4.61 12.88
N ASN A 150 13.94 -5.44 12.89
CA ASN A 150 13.82 -6.61 12.02
C ASN A 150 12.53 -6.61 11.20
N ALA A 151 11.95 -5.44 10.93
CA ALA A 151 10.72 -5.30 10.18
C ALA A 151 10.99 -4.79 8.75
N PRO A 152 10.83 -5.64 7.70
CA PRO A 152 10.79 -5.17 6.34
C PRO A 152 9.57 -4.27 6.08
N ILE A 153 9.72 -3.30 5.18
CA ILE A 153 8.64 -2.37 4.83
C ILE A 153 8.45 -2.27 3.32
N GLN A 154 7.22 -2.01 2.89
CA GLN A 154 6.96 -1.37 1.60
C GLN A 154 7.07 0.15 1.80
N PHE A 155 7.86 0.82 0.96
CA PHE A 155 8.10 2.25 1.10
C PHE A 155 7.59 3.09 -0.09
N ARG A 156 7.43 4.37 0.19
CA ARG A 156 7.33 5.47 -0.77
C ARG A 156 8.37 6.50 -0.39
N LEU A 157 9.20 6.95 -1.32
CA LEU A 157 10.29 7.89 -1.05
C LEU A 157 10.24 9.06 -2.00
N GLY A 158 10.46 10.26 -1.47
CA GLY A 158 10.48 11.52 -2.20
C GLY A 158 11.75 12.30 -1.93
N ILE A 159 12.32 12.88 -2.98
CA ILE A 159 13.50 13.75 -2.90
C ILE A 159 13.12 15.07 -3.57
N ARG A 160 13.37 16.19 -2.87
CA ARG A 160 13.30 17.54 -3.44
C ARG A 160 14.67 17.92 -4.03
N PRO A 161 14.73 18.85 -5.01
CA PRO A 161 15.99 19.37 -5.54
C PRO A 161 16.94 19.84 -4.42
N GLN A 162 18.19 19.39 -4.49
CA GLN A 162 19.26 19.67 -3.55
C GLN A 162 20.64 19.32 -4.16
N ASP A 163 21.71 19.57 -3.43
CA ASP A 163 23.06 19.19 -3.85
C ASP A 163 23.17 17.69 -4.13
N GLY A 164 23.69 17.33 -5.32
CA GLY A 164 23.79 15.95 -5.77
C GLY A 164 22.49 15.34 -6.32
N CYS A 165 21.35 16.02 -6.22
CA CYS A 165 20.08 15.64 -6.85
C CYS A 165 19.25 16.89 -7.19
N ASP A 166 19.49 17.44 -8.37
CA ASP A 166 18.94 18.71 -8.87
C ASP A 166 17.45 18.68 -9.26
N VAL A 167 16.83 17.50 -9.26
CA VAL A 167 15.44 17.30 -9.67
C VAL A 167 14.63 16.62 -8.58
N TYR A 168 13.30 16.79 -8.65
CA TYR A 168 12.40 16.00 -7.85
C TYR A 168 12.46 14.54 -8.27
N ARG A 169 12.47 13.63 -7.30
CA ARG A 169 12.45 12.18 -7.55
C ARG A 169 11.46 11.49 -6.64
N ILE A 170 10.84 10.44 -7.18
CA ILE A 170 10.05 9.47 -6.41
C ILE A 170 10.63 8.08 -6.60
N ALA A 171 10.71 7.34 -5.50
CA ALA A 171 11.02 5.93 -5.48
C ALA A 171 9.96 5.13 -4.73
N LYS A 172 9.81 3.87 -5.13
CA LYS A 172 8.97 2.87 -4.43
C LYS A 172 9.67 1.53 -4.42
N GLY A 173 9.38 0.74 -3.41
CA GLY A 173 9.92 -0.61 -3.33
C GLY A 173 9.72 -1.21 -1.97
N THR A 174 10.58 -2.17 -1.65
CA THR A 174 10.71 -2.76 -0.33
C THR A 174 12.08 -2.47 0.27
N LEU A 175 12.14 -2.33 1.58
CA LEU A 175 13.38 -2.21 2.35
C LEU A 175 13.41 -3.34 3.37
N ALA A 176 14.51 -4.09 3.39
CA ALA A 176 14.79 -5.05 4.44
C ALA A 176 15.91 -4.49 5.35
N PRO A 177 15.76 -4.57 6.69
CA PRO A 177 16.86 -4.27 7.60
C PRO A 177 18.06 -5.19 7.34
N ASP A 178 19.27 -4.64 7.39
CA ASP A 178 20.49 -5.41 7.18
C ASP A 178 21.66 -4.85 7.99
N PRO A 179 22.24 -5.60 8.95
CA PRO A 179 23.31 -5.12 9.82
C PRO A 179 24.58 -4.75 9.06
N ARG A 180 24.79 -5.27 7.84
CA ARG A 180 25.97 -4.95 7.04
C ARG A 180 26.03 -3.47 6.68
N LEU A 181 24.89 -2.77 6.63
CA LEU A 181 24.84 -1.35 6.30
C LEU A 181 25.56 -0.49 7.34
N GLU A 182 25.71 -0.92 8.58
CA GLU A 182 26.37 -0.14 9.64
C GLU A 182 27.90 -0.05 9.45
N THR A 183 28.47 -1.03 8.75
CA THR A 183 29.92 -1.16 8.54
C THR A 183 30.34 -0.99 7.07
N LEU A 184 29.44 -1.21 6.11
CA LEU A 184 29.68 -0.96 4.69
C LEU A 184 29.97 0.52 4.46
N THR A 185 31.17 0.86 4.03
CA THR A 185 31.53 2.25 3.87
C THR A 185 32.52 2.47 2.73
N SER A 186 32.31 3.55 1.96
CA SER A 186 33.31 4.12 1.05
C SER A 186 34.30 5.04 1.79
N GLY A 187 34.02 5.39 3.05
CA GLY A 187 34.78 6.38 3.82
C GLY A 187 34.00 6.94 5.02
N VAL A 188 34.69 7.62 5.93
CA VAL A 188 34.12 8.15 7.18
C VAL A 188 33.57 9.57 6.99
N LEU A 189 32.30 9.80 7.31
CA LEU A 189 31.72 11.16 7.30
C LEU A 189 31.73 11.77 8.71
N GLN A 190 32.26 12.99 8.84
CA GLN A 190 32.06 13.81 10.03
C GLN A 190 30.85 14.73 9.81
N LEU A 191 29.81 14.53 10.59
CA LEU A 191 28.58 15.32 10.57
C LEU A 191 28.39 15.98 11.94
N GLN A 192 28.59 17.29 12.04
CA GLN A 192 28.35 18.06 13.27
C GLN A 192 29.00 17.43 14.52
N GLY A 193 30.25 16.97 14.41
CA GLY A 193 30.99 16.32 15.49
C GLY A 193 30.65 14.84 15.74
N LYS A 194 29.66 14.27 15.05
CA LYS A 194 29.38 12.82 15.05
C LYS A 194 30.01 12.15 13.84
N VAL A 195 30.69 11.03 14.08
CA VAL A 195 31.23 10.17 13.04
C VAL A 195 30.12 9.25 12.55
N LYS A 196 29.80 9.31 11.25
CA LYS A 196 28.89 8.38 10.60
C LYS A 196 29.68 7.43 9.70
N THR A 197 29.67 6.16 10.07
CA THR A 197 30.07 5.03 9.23
C THR A 197 28.83 4.37 8.67
N GLY A 198 28.99 3.54 7.64
CA GLY A 198 27.85 2.82 7.09
C GLY A 198 26.98 3.65 6.14
N TYR A 199 25.88 3.06 5.69
CA TYR A 199 24.79 3.66 4.92
C TYR A 199 23.48 3.57 5.70
N ASP A 200 22.57 4.54 5.52
CA ASP A 200 21.20 4.41 6.03
C ASP A 200 20.34 3.56 5.09
N LEU A 201 20.58 3.70 3.79
CA LEU A 201 19.83 3.05 2.73
C LEU A 201 20.76 2.54 1.63
N ILE A 202 20.42 1.37 1.09
CA ILE A 202 20.91 0.91 -0.21
C ILE A 202 19.69 0.73 -1.10
N LEU A 203 19.63 1.45 -2.22
CA LEU A 203 18.47 1.42 -3.13
C LEU A 203 18.89 0.97 -4.53
N PRO A 204 18.09 0.14 -5.21
CA PRO A 204 18.30 -0.15 -6.61
C PRO A 204 17.84 1.01 -7.50
N THR A 205 18.49 1.20 -8.66
CA THR A 205 18.04 2.15 -9.69
C THR A 205 16.59 1.86 -10.12
N SER A 206 16.18 0.58 -10.15
CA SER A 206 14.80 0.18 -10.46
C SER A 206 13.75 0.73 -9.49
N SER A 207 14.10 1.14 -8.26
CA SER A 207 13.14 1.77 -7.33
C SER A 207 12.64 3.13 -7.81
N PHE A 208 13.45 3.87 -8.57
CA PHE A 208 13.16 5.25 -8.99
C PHE A 208 12.27 5.25 -10.22
N LYS A 209 11.20 6.06 -10.20
CA LYS A 209 10.15 6.03 -11.23
C LYS A 209 10.10 7.33 -12.05
N GLY A 210 9.70 7.19 -13.31
CA GLY A 210 9.47 8.29 -14.27
C GLY A 210 10.70 8.76 -15.04
N ARG A 211 11.74 9.26 -14.37
CA ARG A 211 12.95 9.77 -15.06
C ARG A 211 13.82 8.61 -15.58
N LYS A 212 14.13 8.62 -16.89
CA LYS A 212 14.91 7.59 -17.60
C LYS A 212 16.05 8.22 -18.40
N GLY A 213 17.02 7.40 -18.84
CA GLY A 213 18.11 7.86 -19.71
C GLY A 213 19.10 8.78 -18.99
N ALA A 214 19.38 9.95 -19.56
CA ALA A 214 20.32 10.92 -18.97
C ALA A 214 19.88 11.36 -17.56
N ASP A 215 18.58 11.55 -17.37
CA ASP A 215 17.96 12.02 -16.11
C ASP A 215 17.76 10.92 -15.06
N SER A 216 18.06 9.66 -15.38
CA SER A 216 17.99 8.57 -14.41
C SER A 216 18.92 8.87 -13.23
N ILE A 217 18.53 8.44 -12.03
CA ILE A 217 19.49 8.46 -10.92
C ILE A 217 20.67 7.57 -11.28
N LYS A 218 21.88 8.03 -11.02
CA LYS A 218 23.09 7.27 -11.34
C LYS A 218 23.47 6.38 -10.16
N PRO A 219 24.10 5.23 -10.39
CA PRO A 219 24.69 4.47 -9.30
C PRO A 219 25.80 5.25 -8.61
N GLY A 220 25.94 5.08 -7.29
CA GLY A 220 26.93 5.78 -6.49
C GLY A 220 26.40 6.19 -5.11
N GLU A 221 27.23 6.91 -4.37
CA GLU A 221 26.91 7.40 -3.04
C GLU A 221 26.32 8.80 -3.08
N TYR A 222 25.27 9.00 -2.27
CA TYR A 222 24.58 10.25 -2.11
C TYR A 222 24.40 10.59 -0.64
N LEU A 223 24.35 11.89 -0.35
CA LEU A 223 23.92 12.41 0.94
C LEU A 223 22.66 13.24 0.71
N LEU A 224 21.50 12.73 1.15
CA LEU A 224 20.20 13.23 0.73
C LEU A 224 19.32 13.58 1.92
N ASP A 225 18.66 14.73 1.85
CA ASP A 225 17.42 14.99 2.58
C ASP A 225 16.25 14.35 1.82
N LEU A 226 15.53 13.43 2.46
CA LEU A 226 14.47 12.67 1.82
C LEU A 226 13.26 12.48 2.73
N GLY A 227 12.07 12.40 2.12
CA GLY A 227 10.85 11.97 2.78
C GLY A 227 10.63 10.49 2.52
N ILE A 228 10.36 9.71 3.56
CA ILE A 228 10.08 8.27 3.47
C ILE A 228 8.77 7.93 4.18
N GLY A 229 7.86 7.33 3.42
CA GLY A 229 6.60 6.80 3.90
C GLY A 229 6.65 5.28 4.05
N VAL A 230 6.22 4.78 5.20
CA VAL A 230 6.00 3.35 5.47
C VAL A 230 4.59 3.01 5.00
N LYS A 231 4.46 2.39 3.82
CA LYS A 231 3.16 2.04 3.26
C LYS A 231 2.54 0.84 3.96
N ALA A 232 3.36 -0.16 4.23
CA ALA A 232 2.99 -1.36 4.97
C ALA A 232 4.24 -1.94 5.63
N ILE A 233 4.06 -2.52 6.81
CA ILE A 233 5.08 -3.30 7.51
C ILE A 233 4.80 -4.78 7.23
N ALA A 234 5.85 -5.56 6.96
CA ALA A 234 5.69 -6.99 6.75
C ALA A 234 5.23 -7.67 8.05
N SER A 235 4.15 -8.45 7.95
CA SER A 235 3.62 -9.28 9.02
C SER A 235 3.39 -10.71 8.51
N TYR A 236 3.38 -11.67 9.41
CA TYR A 236 2.95 -13.04 9.10
C TYR A 236 1.46 -13.13 9.38
N GLY A 237 0.70 -13.64 8.40
CA GLY A 237 -0.73 -13.90 8.54
C GLY A 237 -1.07 -15.26 7.94
N LYS A 238 -2.18 -15.84 8.40
CA LYS A 238 -2.79 -16.99 7.72
C LYS A 238 -3.38 -16.52 6.41
N GLN A 239 -3.16 -17.26 5.33
CA GLN A 239 -3.64 -16.94 4.00
C GLN A 239 -4.48 -18.11 3.48
N SER A 240 -5.61 -17.81 2.83
CA SER A 240 -6.39 -18.82 2.11
C SER A 240 -5.78 -19.02 0.71
N LEU A 241 -5.60 -20.28 0.31
CA LEU A 241 -5.21 -20.61 -1.06
C LEU A 241 -6.42 -20.46 -1.99
N GLY A 242 -6.35 -19.50 -2.91
CA GLY A 242 -7.37 -19.34 -3.95
C GLY A 242 -7.40 -20.52 -4.92
N THR A 243 -8.57 -20.79 -5.50
CA THR A 243 -8.78 -21.88 -6.47
C THR A 243 -7.83 -21.78 -7.68
N GLN A 244 -7.47 -20.56 -8.08
CA GLN A 244 -6.49 -20.29 -9.14
C GLN A 244 -5.10 -20.89 -8.86
N VAL A 245 -4.73 -21.08 -7.59
CA VAL A 245 -3.50 -21.78 -7.21
C VAL A 245 -3.73 -23.28 -7.18
N LEU A 246 -4.84 -23.72 -6.59
CA LEU A 246 -5.15 -25.14 -6.37
C LEU A 246 -5.24 -25.95 -7.67
N VAL A 247 -5.71 -25.34 -8.77
CA VAL A 247 -5.76 -26.01 -10.10
C VAL A 247 -4.40 -26.49 -10.58
N ASN A 248 -3.30 -25.90 -10.11
CA ASN A 248 -1.95 -26.30 -10.47
C ASN A 248 -1.42 -27.49 -9.66
N TYR A 249 -2.13 -27.89 -8.59
CA TYR A 249 -1.73 -28.96 -7.67
C TYR A 249 -2.82 -30.03 -7.52
N PRO A 250 -3.37 -30.61 -8.60
CA PRO A 250 -4.54 -31.48 -8.55
C PRO A 250 -4.35 -32.71 -7.65
N LYS A 251 -3.13 -33.27 -7.60
CA LYS A 251 -2.82 -34.38 -6.70
C LYS A 251 -2.86 -33.97 -5.22
N GLY A 252 -2.26 -32.82 -4.89
CA GLY A 252 -2.31 -32.28 -3.52
C GLY A 252 -3.73 -31.93 -3.10
N VAL A 253 -4.54 -31.37 -4.02
CA VAL A 253 -5.96 -31.14 -3.77
C VAL A 253 -6.68 -32.45 -3.46
N GLN A 254 -6.49 -33.49 -4.27
CA GLN A 254 -7.15 -34.78 -4.07
C GLN A 254 -6.75 -35.46 -2.76
N THR A 255 -5.49 -35.36 -2.35
CA THR A 255 -4.98 -36.04 -1.15
C THR A 255 -5.21 -35.25 0.13
N ASP A 256 -5.01 -33.93 0.09
CA ASP A 256 -4.94 -33.11 1.31
C ASP A 256 -6.20 -32.25 1.52
N ILE A 257 -6.93 -31.87 0.46
CA ILE A 257 -8.05 -30.92 0.55
C ILE A 257 -9.39 -31.62 0.41
N VAL A 258 -9.57 -32.50 -0.58
CA VAL A 258 -10.83 -33.20 -0.82
C VAL A 258 -11.34 -33.94 0.42
N PRO A 259 -10.52 -34.72 1.16
CA PRO A 259 -10.99 -35.42 2.36
C PRO A 259 -11.47 -34.47 3.47
N ILE A 260 -10.85 -33.28 3.58
CA ILE A 260 -11.27 -32.24 4.53
C ILE A 260 -12.65 -31.71 4.12
N ILE A 261 -12.84 -31.39 2.84
CA ILE A 261 -14.13 -30.90 2.31
C ILE A 261 -15.23 -31.95 2.48
N GLU A 262 -14.95 -33.22 2.17
CA GLU A 262 -15.91 -34.32 2.35
C GLU A 262 -16.31 -34.45 3.82
N THR A 263 -15.35 -34.43 4.74
CA THR A 263 -15.63 -34.47 6.19
C THR A 263 -16.48 -33.27 6.65
N LEU A 264 -16.20 -32.07 6.13
CA LEU A 264 -16.99 -30.87 6.45
C LEU A 264 -18.40 -30.94 5.86
N ALA A 265 -18.54 -31.46 4.64
CA ALA A 265 -19.83 -31.68 3.99
C ALA A 265 -20.68 -32.69 4.76
N ASP A 266 -20.09 -33.81 5.19
CA ASP A 266 -20.77 -34.82 6.01
C ASP A 266 -21.22 -34.25 7.36
N ARG A 267 -20.38 -33.44 8.01
CA ARG A 267 -20.75 -32.75 9.27
C ARG A 267 -21.93 -31.81 9.05
N LEU A 268 -21.91 -31.03 7.98
CA LEU A 268 -22.99 -30.09 7.66
C LEU A 268 -24.30 -30.83 7.32
N ALA A 269 -24.21 -31.89 6.50
CA ALA A 269 -25.36 -32.72 6.13
C ALA A 269 -26.02 -33.39 7.35
N ASN A 270 -25.24 -33.78 8.35
CA ASN A 270 -25.76 -34.35 9.59
C ASN A 270 -26.38 -33.29 10.52
N ALA A 271 -25.91 -32.05 10.46
CA ALA A 271 -26.45 -30.94 11.27
C ALA A 271 -27.70 -30.29 10.63
N GLN A 272 -27.96 -30.51 9.34
CA GLN A 272 -29.01 -29.79 8.60
C GLN A 272 -30.43 -30.04 9.13
N SER A 273 -30.67 -31.18 9.78
CA SER A 273 -31.97 -31.53 10.38
C SER A 273 -32.19 -30.91 11.76
N ASP A 274 -31.17 -30.27 12.34
CA ASP A 274 -31.23 -29.59 13.62
C ASP A 274 -30.81 -28.13 13.46
N LEU A 275 -31.81 -27.25 13.45
CA LEU A 275 -31.64 -25.79 13.34
C LEU A 275 -30.70 -25.23 14.43
N HIS A 276 -30.69 -25.79 15.65
CA HIS A 276 -29.77 -25.37 16.70
C HIS A 276 -28.33 -25.81 16.42
N ALA A 277 -28.14 -27.05 15.95
CA ALA A 277 -26.82 -27.53 15.57
C ALA A 277 -26.25 -26.71 14.40
N LEU A 278 -27.09 -26.37 13.42
CA LEU A 278 -26.72 -25.54 12.27
C LEU A 278 -26.35 -24.11 12.68
N ALA A 279 -27.14 -23.47 13.55
CA ALA A 279 -26.85 -22.14 14.08
C ALA A 279 -25.52 -22.11 14.86
N LYS A 280 -25.28 -23.12 15.71
CA LYS A 280 -24.01 -23.25 16.45
C LYS A 280 -22.83 -23.44 15.51
N HIS A 281 -22.98 -24.25 14.47
CA HIS A 281 -21.94 -24.48 13.48
C HIS A 281 -21.60 -23.21 12.69
N PHE A 282 -22.61 -22.41 12.32
CA PHE A 282 -22.43 -21.12 11.69
C PHE A 282 -21.64 -20.15 12.58
N VAL A 283 -22.06 -19.96 13.83
CA VAL A 283 -21.40 -19.06 14.81
C VAL A 283 -19.93 -19.45 15.03
N GLN A 284 -19.63 -20.73 15.21
CA GLN A 284 -18.26 -21.22 15.39
C GLN A 284 -17.40 -20.99 14.15
N THR A 285 -17.95 -21.24 12.96
CA THR A 285 -17.25 -21.05 11.69
C THR A 285 -16.96 -19.57 11.44
N TYR A 286 -17.94 -18.70 11.70
CA TYR A 286 -17.80 -17.25 11.59
C TYR A 286 -16.73 -16.72 12.55
N GLN A 287 -16.74 -17.15 13.82
CA GLN A 287 -15.71 -16.78 14.80
C GLN A 287 -14.32 -17.26 14.39
N ALA A 288 -14.17 -18.50 13.93
CA ALA A 288 -12.88 -19.02 13.47
C ALA A 288 -12.33 -18.24 12.26
N ARG A 289 -13.20 -17.80 11.34
CA ARG A 289 -12.83 -16.92 10.23
C ARG A 289 -12.38 -15.55 10.73
N THR A 290 -13.10 -14.97 11.70
CA THR A 290 -12.81 -13.64 12.25
C THR A 290 -11.51 -13.63 13.08
N ILE A 291 -11.22 -14.70 13.83
CA ILE A 291 -9.92 -14.88 14.54
C ILE A 291 -8.75 -15.02 13.54
N THR A 292 -9.01 -15.54 12.35
CA THR A 292 -7.99 -15.60 11.28
C THR A 292 -7.75 -14.23 10.65
N ILE A 293 -8.64 -13.27 10.88
CA ILE A 293 -8.65 -11.91 10.30
C ILE A 293 -8.11 -10.84 11.29
N GLU A 294 -7.85 -11.17 12.56
CA GLU A 294 -7.49 -10.23 13.66
C GLU A 294 -7.26 -8.74 13.25
N GLU A 295 -8.33 -7.95 13.44
CA GLU A 295 -8.38 -6.61 14.06
C GLU A 295 -7.62 -5.40 13.48
N GLU A 296 -7.57 -5.19 12.17
CA GLU A 296 -7.32 -3.83 11.61
C GLU A 296 -8.51 -3.18 10.88
N ASP A 297 -9.46 -3.94 10.31
CA ASP A 297 -10.53 -3.37 9.47
C ASP A 297 -11.87 -3.08 10.18
N LEU A 298 -12.02 -3.44 11.47
CA LEU A 298 -13.32 -3.40 12.15
C LEU A 298 -13.69 -2.05 12.81
N LYS A 299 -12.91 -0.98 12.61
CA LYS A 299 -13.18 0.32 13.25
C LYS A 299 -13.94 1.34 12.40
N ASP A 300 -14.18 1.07 11.11
CA ASP A 300 -14.67 2.11 10.19
C ASP A 300 -16.13 1.97 9.69
N PHE A 301 -16.93 1.06 10.24
CA PHE A 301 -18.34 0.95 9.83
C PHE A 301 -19.30 1.10 11.01
N ASP A 302 -19.59 2.36 11.34
CA ASP A 302 -20.75 2.74 12.14
C ASP A 302 -21.93 2.97 11.16
N LEU A 303 -22.56 1.88 10.73
CA LEU A 303 -23.80 1.91 9.95
C LEU A 303 -24.92 1.24 10.75
N SER A 304 -26.13 1.82 10.67
CA SER A 304 -27.29 1.28 11.35
C SER A 304 -27.70 -0.08 10.73
N PRO A 305 -28.17 -1.06 11.52
CA PRO A 305 -28.53 -2.41 11.04
C PRO A 305 -29.58 -2.44 9.91
N LEU A 306 -30.37 -1.37 9.76
CA LEU A 306 -31.41 -1.26 8.73
C LEU A 306 -30.87 -0.77 7.37
N ASP A 307 -29.72 -0.07 7.34
CA ASP A 307 -29.13 0.44 6.10
C ASP A 307 -28.34 -0.62 5.32
N ALA A 308 -27.87 -1.67 6.02
CA ALA A 308 -27.18 -2.82 5.42
C ALA A 308 -28.10 -3.68 4.54
N LEU A 309 -29.42 -3.67 4.76
CA LEU A 309 -30.32 -4.57 4.03
C LEU A 309 -30.66 -4.10 2.60
N ASN A 310 -30.22 -2.91 2.18
CA ASN A 310 -30.74 -2.25 0.96
C ASN A 310 -29.72 -2.00 -0.19
N LYS A 311 -28.53 -2.62 -0.22
CA LYS A 311 -27.57 -2.43 -1.36
C LYS A 311 -26.87 -3.71 -1.82
N GLU A 312 -27.15 -4.18 -3.02
CA GLU A 312 -26.53 -5.37 -3.61
C GLU A 312 -25.09 -5.11 -4.09
N ASP A 313 -24.09 -5.29 -3.23
CA ASP A 313 -22.66 -5.36 -3.62
C ASP A 313 -21.87 -6.25 -2.64
N ALA A 314 -20.67 -6.73 -3.01
CA ALA A 314 -19.88 -7.72 -2.26
C ALA A 314 -19.50 -7.31 -0.82
N GLU A 315 -19.39 -6.00 -0.53
CA GLU A 315 -19.25 -5.47 0.85
C GLU A 315 -20.51 -5.74 1.70
N ASN A 316 -21.67 -5.91 1.07
CA ASN A 316 -22.92 -6.21 1.75
C ASN A 316 -23.01 -7.66 2.22
N ILE A 317 -22.34 -8.61 1.56
CA ILE A 317 -22.38 -10.03 1.98
C ILE A 317 -21.72 -10.18 3.36
N GLN A 318 -20.56 -9.55 3.58
CA GLN A 318 -19.90 -9.56 4.90
C GLN A 318 -20.74 -8.86 5.97
N THR A 319 -21.43 -7.78 5.59
CA THR A 319 -22.28 -7.00 6.51
C THR A 319 -23.54 -7.80 6.90
N GLN A 320 -24.19 -8.47 5.94
CA GLN A 320 -25.32 -9.36 6.18
C GLN A 320 -24.95 -10.60 6.99
N GLU A 321 -23.81 -11.24 6.70
CA GLU A 321 -23.30 -12.36 7.49
C GLU A 321 -23.02 -11.96 8.94
N ARG A 322 -22.51 -10.75 9.19
CA ARG A 322 -22.28 -10.21 10.54
C ARG A 322 -23.58 -10.02 11.30
N VAL A 323 -24.58 -9.39 10.69
CA VAL A 323 -25.91 -9.21 11.30
C VAL A 323 -26.55 -10.57 11.63
N PHE A 324 -26.43 -11.54 10.71
CA PHE A 324 -26.94 -12.89 10.93
C PHE A 324 -26.19 -13.62 12.05
N TYR A 325 -24.87 -13.45 12.14
CA TYR A 325 -24.05 -13.96 13.24
C TYR A 325 -24.48 -13.37 14.59
N ASP A 326 -24.62 -12.05 14.70
CA ASP A 326 -24.98 -11.38 15.95
C ASP A 326 -26.36 -11.84 16.43
N LEU A 327 -27.32 -12.00 15.50
CA LEU A 327 -28.66 -12.53 15.78
C LEU A 327 -28.62 -13.96 16.33
N LEU A 328 -27.94 -14.87 15.63
CA LEU A 328 -27.86 -16.29 16.01
C LEU A 328 -27.09 -16.49 17.31
N LYS A 329 -26.01 -15.72 17.52
CA LYS A 329 -25.24 -15.77 18.77
C LYS A 329 -26.10 -15.33 19.96
N THR A 330 -26.82 -14.22 19.82
CA THR A 330 -27.70 -13.69 20.88
C THR A 330 -28.82 -14.67 21.21
N ASP A 331 -29.43 -15.30 20.20
CA ASP A 331 -30.47 -16.32 20.42
C ASP A 331 -29.93 -17.54 21.16
N LEU A 332 -28.79 -18.08 20.73
CA LEU A 332 -28.13 -19.22 21.36
C LEU A 332 -27.70 -18.95 22.81
N GLU A 333 -27.41 -17.70 23.17
CA GLU A 333 -26.98 -17.29 24.51
C GLU A 333 -28.14 -17.01 25.48
N HIS A 334 -29.33 -16.64 24.97
CA HIS A 334 -30.40 -16.09 25.82
C HIS A 334 -31.79 -16.72 25.66
N HIS A 335 -32.21 -17.05 24.44
CA HIS A 335 -33.63 -17.32 24.16
C HIS A 335 -33.89 -18.70 23.53
N GLY A 336 -33.05 -19.14 22.58
CA GLY A 336 -33.24 -20.39 21.81
C GLY A 336 -34.58 -20.44 21.05
N GLN A 337 -35.14 -19.28 20.72
CA GLN A 337 -36.53 -19.15 20.25
C GLN A 337 -36.63 -19.04 18.72
N LEU A 338 -35.60 -18.49 18.06
CA LEU A 338 -35.61 -18.29 16.61
C LEU A 338 -35.70 -19.61 15.80
N ASN A 339 -35.40 -20.75 16.44
CA ASN A 339 -35.47 -22.09 15.85
C ASN A 339 -36.77 -22.87 16.14
N SER A 340 -37.72 -22.30 16.89
CA SER A 340 -38.96 -23.00 17.30
C SER A 340 -40.18 -22.72 16.40
N THR A 341 -40.07 -21.76 15.49
CA THR A 341 -41.22 -21.25 14.69
C THR A 341 -41.17 -21.55 13.19
N MET A 342 -40.23 -22.38 12.71
CA MET A 342 -40.15 -22.81 11.30
C MET A 342 -40.22 -24.34 11.13
N ALA A 343 -41.06 -25.02 11.90
CA ALA A 343 -41.39 -26.44 11.73
C ALA A 343 -42.83 -26.60 11.21
#